data_AF-A0A831U9L0-F1
#
_entry.id   AF-A0A831U9L0-F1
#
_cell.length_a   1.000
_cell.length_b   1.000
_cell.length_c   1.000
_cell.angle_alpha   90.00
_cell.angle_beta   90.00
_cell.angle_gamma   90.00
#
_symmetry.space_group_name_H-M   'P 1'
#
loop_
_entity.id
_entity.type
_entity.pdbx_description
1 polymer ?
#
loop_
_entity_poly.entity_id
_entity_poly.type
_entity_poly.pdbx_seq_one_letter_code
_entity_poly.pdbx_strand_id
1 'polypeptide(L)'
;AWEFIWRGFYLAALLRVMGPGPAILLQGVPFAFMHMGKPEFEALSTPIGGTCFAFVAWRTRAFWPAFLIHWFMIVFLELAARGRLPF
;
A
#
# COMPACT_ATOMS: atom_id res chain seq x y z
N ALA A 1 -2.01 -12.02 0.16
CA ALA A 1 -2.38 -11.72 1.55
C ALA A 1 -2.16 -10.25 1.93
N TRP A 2 -1.01 -9.64 1.58
CA TRP A 2 -0.61 -8.29 2.04
C TRP A 2 -1.67 -7.18 1.91
N GLU A 3 -2.11 -6.85 0.69
CA GLU A 3 -3.10 -5.77 0.49
C GLU A 3 -4.47 -6.08 1.10
N PHE A 4 -4.84 -7.36 1.21
CA PHE A 4 -6.06 -7.73 1.92
C PHE A 4 -5.97 -7.37 3.41
N ILE A 5 -4.85 -7.64 4.06
CA ILE A 5 -4.65 -7.31 5.48
C ILE A 5 -4.71 -5.80 5.69
N TRP A 6 -3.97 -5.03 4.89
CA TRP A 6 -3.82 -3.58 5.11
C TRP A 6 -5.00 -2.77 4.59
N ARG A 7 -5.52 -3.09 3.39
CA ARG A 7 -6.54 -2.29 2.69
C ARG A 7 -7.93 -2.89 2.73
N GLY A 8 -8.02 -4.17 3.07
CA GLY A 8 -9.27 -4.85 3.40
C GLY A 8 -9.52 -4.82 4.90
N PHE A 9 -8.86 -5.72 5.65
CA PHE A 9 -9.17 -6.01 7.05
C PHE A 9 -8.88 -4.83 8.00
N TYR A 10 -7.64 -4.35 8.05
CA TYR A 10 -7.23 -3.32 9.00
C TYR A 10 -7.87 -1.97 8.69
N LEU A 11 -7.84 -1.52 7.43
CA LEU A 11 -8.53 -0.30 7.02
C LEU A 11 -10.04 -0.36 7.30
N ALA A 12 -10.72 -1.48 7.01
CA ALA A 12 -12.15 -1.61 7.31
C ALA A 12 -12.44 -1.58 8.82
N ALA A 13 -11.55 -2.14 9.65
CA ALA A 13 -11.66 -2.04 11.10
C ALA A 13 -11.54 -0.58 11.55
N LEU A 14 -10.56 0.17 11.05
CA LEU A 14 -10.39 1.59 11.36
C LEU A 14 -11.57 2.43 10.89
N LEU A 15 -12.08 2.20 9.66
CA LEU A 15 -13.24 2.91 9.11
C LEU A 15 -14.53 2.76 9.95
N ARG A 16 -14.64 1.70 10.76
CA ARG A 16 -15.77 1.50 11.69
C ARG A 16 -15.66 2.33 12.96
N VAL A 17 -14.45 2.76 13.33
CA VAL A 17 -14.16 3.44 14.59
C VAL A 17 -13.85 4.92 14.36
N MET A 18 -13.22 5.25 13.24
CA MET A 18 -12.84 6.60 12.88
C MET A 18 -13.15 6.86 11.40
N GLY A 19 -13.56 8.08 11.07
CA GLY A 19 -13.89 8.47 9.70
C GLY A 19 -12.73 8.28 8.72
N PRO A 20 -12.98 8.46 7.41
CA PRO A 20 -12.04 8.06 6.36
C PRO A 20 -10.67 8.74 6.44
N GLY A 21 -10.60 10.04 6.74
CA GLY A 21 -9.32 10.76 6.85
C GLY A 21 -8.39 10.15 7.91
N PRO A 22 -8.79 10.12 9.19
CA PRO A 22 -8.01 9.48 10.25
C PRO A 22 -7.72 8.00 9.99
N ALA A 23 -8.69 7.23 9.47
CA ALA A 23 -8.49 5.80 9.17
C ALA A 23 -7.41 5.57 8.11
N ILE A 24 -7.40 6.38 7.04
CA ILE A 24 -6.41 6.31 5.95
C ILE A 24 -5.01 6.66 6.48
N LEU A 25 -4.89 7.73 7.28
CA LEU A 25 -3.59 8.16 7.80
C LEU A 25 -3.06 7.20 8.87
N LEU A 26 -3.90 6.76 9.81
CA LEU A 26 -3.49 5.87 10.88
C LEU A 26 -3.14 4.47 10.36
N GLN A 27 -3.85 3.99 9.33
CA GLN A 27 -3.49 2.74 8.65
C GLN A 27 -2.04 2.76 8.15
N GLY A 28 -1.57 3.92 7.67
CA GLY A 28 -0.24 4.11 7.09
C GLY A 28 0.90 3.95 8.09
N VAL A 29 0.68 4.16 9.39
CA VAL A 29 1.73 4.13 10.43
C VAL A 29 2.33 2.73 10.59
N PRO A 30 1.57 1.70 11.03
CA PRO A 30 2.12 0.34 11.13
C PRO A 30 2.55 -0.22 9.76
N PHE A 31 1.91 0.20 8.67
CA PHE A 31 2.33 -0.17 7.31
C PHE A 31 3.74 0.35 6.98
N ALA A 32 4.05 1.60 7.34
CA ALA A 32 5.37 2.20 7.15
C ALA A 32 6.45 1.50 7.99
N PHE A 33 6.15 1.16 9.24
CA PHE A 33 7.07 0.39 10.09
C PHE A 33 7.48 -0.95 9.46
N MET A 34 6.56 -1.62 8.76
CA MET A 34 6.85 -2.90 8.09
C MET A 34 7.76 -2.78 6.87
N HIS A 35 8.09 -1.57 6.43
CA HIS A 35 9.06 -1.31 5.35
C HIS A 35 10.40 -0.79 5.90
N MET A 36 10.59 -0.76 7.22
CA MET A 36 11.91 -0.47 7.79
C MET A 36 12.94 -1.51 7.35
N GLY A 37 14.15 -1.04 7.02
CA GLY A 37 15.24 -1.89 6.52
C GLY A 37 15.18 -2.19 5.01
N LYS A 38 14.15 -1.73 4.31
CA LYS A 38 14.12 -1.71 2.84
C LYS A 38 15.03 -0.59 2.28
N PRO A 39 15.39 -0.63 0.99
CA PRO A 39 16.11 0.46 0.35
C PRO A 39 15.47 1.82 0.64
N GLU A 40 16.30 2.85 0.83
CA GLU A 40 15.86 4.17 1.33
C GLU A 40 14.67 4.73 0.53
N PHE A 41 14.72 4.61 -0.80
CA PHE A 41 13.65 5.07 -1.66
C PHE A 41 12.32 4.34 -1.40
N GLU A 42 12.35 3.02 -1.19
CA GLU A 42 11.16 2.24 -0.81
C GLU A 42 10.66 2.66 0.57
N ALA A 43 11.54 2.73 1.57
CA ALA A 43 11.17 3.07 2.93
C ALA A 43 10.58 4.49 3.07
N LEU A 44 11.18 5.49 2.41
CA LEU A 44 10.74 6.89 2.46
C LEU A 44 9.47 7.15 1.65
N SER A 45 9.26 6.42 0.56
CA SER A 45 8.03 6.54 -0.25
C SER A 45 6.85 5.77 0.33
N THR A 46 7.11 4.79 1.21
CA THR A 46 6.09 3.91 1.80
C THR A 46 4.95 4.65 2.50
N PRO A 47 5.16 5.69 3.34
CA PRO A 47 4.04 6.41 3.96
C PRO A 47 3.10 7.05 2.92
N ILE A 48 3.68 7.60 1.84
CA ILE A 48 2.93 8.25 0.76
C ILE A 48 2.16 7.19 -0.03
N GLY A 49 2.84 6.17 -0.54
CA GLY A 49 2.20 5.08 -1.29
C GLY A 49 1.16 4.34 -0.45
N GLY A 50 1.45 4.15 0.83
CA GLY A 50 0.56 3.53 1.80
C GLY A 50 -0.77 4.25 1.94
N THR A 51 -0.69 5.59 2.06
CA THR A 51 -1.83 6.52 2.12
C THR A 51 -2.62 6.51 0.81
N CYS A 52 -1.95 6.60 -0.34
CA CYS A 52 -2.58 6.54 -1.65
C CYS A 52 -3.36 5.24 -1.86
N PHE A 53 -2.80 4.10 -1.48
CA PHE A 53 -3.45 2.80 -1.63
C PHE A 53 -4.66 2.66 -0.69
N ALA A 54 -4.58 3.20 0.53
CA ALA A 54 -5.72 3.24 1.43
C ALA A 54 -6.84 4.14 0.92
N PHE A 55 -6.51 5.29 0.33
CA PHE A 55 -7.49 6.15 -0.33
C PHE A 55 -8.20 5.42 -1.48
N VAL A 56 -7.45 4.75 -2.36
CA VAL A 56 -8.02 3.95 -3.46
C VAL A 56 -8.94 2.87 -2.91
N ALA A 57 -8.50 2.13 -1.89
CA ALA A 57 -9.29 1.05 -1.31
C ALA A 57 -10.57 1.55 -0.62
N TRP A 58 -10.49 2.67 0.10
CA TRP A 58 -11.67 3.33 0.68
C TRP A 58 -12.65 3.78 -0.41
N ARG A 59 -12.15 4.45 -1.46
CA ARG A 59 -12.98 5.05 -2.51
C ARG A 59 -13.67 4.02 -3.40
N THR A 60 -13.00 2.89 -3.63
CA THR A 60 -13.50 1.76 -4.43
C THR A 60 -14.24 0.71 -3.59
N ARG A 61 -14.13 0.78 -2.26
CA ARG A 61 -14.64 -0.21 -1.31
C ARG A 61 -14.10 -1.62 -1.58
N ALA A 62 -12.88 -1.70 -2.10
CA ALA A 62 -12.24 -2.95 -2.48
C ALA A 62 -10.72 -2.88 -2.31
N PHE A 63 -10.10 -3.98 -1.86
CA PHE A 63 -8.63 -4.05 -1.76
C PHE A 63 -7.96 -4.40 -3.09
N TRP A 64 -8.69 -5.02 -4.03
CA TRP A 64 -8.10 -5.55 -5.26
C TRP A 64 -7.47 -4.50 -6.18
N PRO A 65 -7.94 -3.23 -6.26
CA PRO A 65 -7.24 -2.21 -7.06
C PRO A 65 -5.86 -1.88 -6.49
N ALA A 66 -5.76 -1.75 -5.16
CA ALA A 66 -4.47 -1.58 -4.48
C ALA A 66 -3.56 -2.79 -4.68
N PHE A 67 -4.12 -4.01 -4.67
CA PHE A 67 -3.40 -5.23 -5.01
C PHE A 67 -2.83 -5.21 -6.42
N LEU A 68 -3.60 -4.81 -7.44
CA LEU A 68 -3.10 -4.76 -8.81
C LEU A 68 -1.99 -3.72 -8.97
N ILE A 69 -2.15 -2.53 -8.39
CA ILE A 69 -1.12 -1.48 -8.42
C ILE A 69 0.16 -1.97 -7.73
N HIS A 70 0.03 -2.55 -6.54
CA HIS A 70 1.18 -3.04 -5.79
C HIS A 70 1.87 -4.21 -6.50
N TRP A 71 1.11 -5.17 -7.03
CA TRP A 71 1.64 -6.28 -7.81
C TRP A 71 2.39 -5.78 -9.05
N PHE A 72 1.81 -4.84 -9.78
CA PHE A 72 2.47 -4.20 -10.91
C PHE A 72 3.80 -3.55 -10.50
N MET A 73 3.82 -2.77 -9.41
CA MET A 73 5.04 -2.13 -8.91
C MET A 73 6.14 -3.14 -8.58
N ILE A 74 5.81 -4.22 -7.87
CA ILE A 74 6.77 -5.27 -7.51
C ILE A 74 7.34 -5.91 -8.77
N VAL A 75 6.47 -6.35 -9.69
CA VAL A 75 6.91 -7.01 -10.93
C VAL A 75 7.74 -6.05 -11.79
N PHE A 76 7.30 -4.81 -11.94
CA PHE A 76 8.00 -3.80 -12.72
C PHE A 76 9.39 -3.51 -12.12
N LEU A 77 9.48 -3.28 -10.81
CA LEU A 77 10.74 -2.96 -10.14
C LEU A 77 11.71 -4.15 -10.21
N GLU A 78 11.21 -5.39 -10.07
CA GLU A 78 12.01 -6.60 -10.19
C GLU A 78 12.57 -6.78 -11.62
N LEU A 79 11.74 -6.56 -12.64
CA LEU A 79 12.18 -6.61 -14.03
C LEU A 79 13.19 -5.50 -14.35
N ALA A 80 12.95 -4.29 -13.84
CA ALA A 80 13.86 -3.16 -13.96
C ALA A 80 15.22 -3.46 -13.33
N ALA A 81 15.23 -3.93 -12.09
CA ALA A 81 16.44 -4.27 -11.35
C ALA A 81 17.25 -5.39 -12.02
N ARG A 82 16.59 -6.30 -12.74
CA ARG A 82 17.23 -7.39 -13.49
C ARG A 82 17.59 -7.02 -14.94
N GLY A 83 17.28 -5.81 -15.41
CA GLY A 83 17.47 -5.41 -16.80
C GLY A 83 16.63 -6.22 -17.80
N ARG A 84 15.44 -6.67 -17.40
CA ARG A 84 14.52 -7.50 -18.20
C ARG A 84 13.26 -6.76 -18.64
N LEU A 85 13.32 -5.43 -18.66
CA LEU A 85 12.21 -4.66 -19.21
C LEU A 85 12.16 -4.83 -20.73
N PRO A 86 10.97 -4.96 -21.33
CA PRO A 86 10.81 -5.32 -22.75
C PRO A 86 11.05 -4.15 -23.73
N PHE A 87 11.90 -3.17 -23.38
CA PHE A 87 12.19 -1.98 -24.18
C PHE A 87 13.66 -1.86 -24.55
#